data_AF-A0A0M2NB17-F1
#
_entry.id   AF-A0A0M2NB17-F1
#
_cell.length_a   1.000
_cell.length_b   1.000
_cell.length_c   1.000
_cell.angle_alpha   90.00
_cell.angle_beta   90.00
_cell.angle_gamma   90.00
#
_symmetry.space_group_name_H-M   'P 1'
#
loop_
_entity.id
_entity.type
_entity.pdbx_description
1 polymer ?
#
loop_
_entity_poly.entity_id
_entity_poly.type
_entity_poly.pdbx_seq_one_letter_code
_entity_poly.pdbx_strand_id
1 'polypeptide(L)' 'MPEKDLEAYLEDLKQISQKISDENIKLAEAVSLYKKGMTAADKASKILEKYENELEIVHDESEE' A
#
# COMPACT_ATOMS: atom_id res chain seq x y z
N MET A 1 4.09 1.31 -16.74
CA MET A 1 2.96 2.04 -16.12
C MET A 1 3.54 2.96 -15.08
N PRO A 2 3.09 4.23 -14.99
CA PRO A 2 3.57 5.13 -13.94
C PRO A 2 3.31 4.50 -12.57
N GLU A 3 4.28 4.65 -11.68
CA GLU A 3 4.18 4.18 -10.31
C GLU A 3 3.09 5.00 -9.60
N LYS A 4 2.12 4.33 -8.96
CA LYS A 4 1.08 5.00 -8.18
C LYS A 4 1.71 5.67 -6.95
N ASP A 5 1.11 6.76 -6.49
CA ASP A 5 1.48 7.38 -5.22
C ASP A 5 0.89 6.60 -4.01
N LEU A 6 1.30 6.99 -2.80
CA LEU A 6 0.88 6.35 -1.55
C LEU A 6 -0.65 6.37 -1.40
N GLU A 7 -1.30 7.50 -1.68
CA GLU A 7 -2.74 7.66 -1.55
C GLU A 7 -3.51 6.71 -2.47
N ALA A 8 -3.05 6.56 -3.71
CA ALA A 8 -3.65 5.63 -4.66
C ALA A 8 -3.48 4.17 -4.24
N TYR A 9 -2.36 3.78 -3.61
CA TYR A 9 -2.23 2.43 -3.05
C TYR A 9 -3.13 2.21 -1.83
N LEU A 10 -3.30 3.22 -0.96
CA LEU A 10 -4.19 3.13 0.19
C LEU A 10 -5.66 3.02 -0.24
N GLU A 11 -6.07 3.76 -1.28
CA GLU A 11 -7.42 3.66 -1.84
C GLU A 11 -7.65 2.29 -2.50
N ASP A 12 -6.67 1.75 -3.23
CA ASP A 12 -6.74 0.38 -3.76
C ASP A 12 -6.95 -0.64 -2.63
N LEU A 13 -6.19 -0.53 -1.53
CA LEU A 13 -6.30 -1.42 -0.37
C LEU A 13 -7.69 -1.34 0.28
N LYS A 14 -8.23 -0.12 0.42
CA LYS A 14 -9.58 0.11 0.95
C LYS A 14 -10.64 -0.54 0.08
N GLN A 15 -10.57 -0.38 -1.24
CA GLN A 15 -11.51 -1.00 -2.18
C GLN A 15 -11.39 -2.54 -2.18
N ILE A 16 -10.17 -3.07 -2.09
CA ILE A 16 -9.92 -4.51 -1.99
C ILE A 16 -10.53 -5.06 -0.71
N SER A 17 -10.33 -4.38 0.43
CA SER A 17 -10.91 -4.77 1.72
C SER A 17 -12.44 -4.81 1.66
N GLN A 18 -13.07 -3.76 1.09
CA GLN A 18 -14.52 -3.71 0.91
C GLN A 18 -15.04 -4.87 0.05
N LYS A 19 -14.36 -5.18 -1.07
CA LYS A 19 -14.77 -6.28 -1.95
C LYS A 19 -14.59 -7.65 -1.31
N ILE A 20 -13.51 -7.86 -0.54
CA ILE A 20 -13.29 -9.12 0.19
C ILE A 20 -14.34 -9.31 1.28
N SER A 21 -14.85 -8.23 1.87
CA SER A 21 -15.89 -8.30 2.90
C SER A 21 -17.30 -8.61 2.37
N ASP A 22 -17.50 -8.69 1.05
CA ASP A 22 -18.77 -9.12 0.46
C ASP A 22 -19.01 -10.60 0.74
N GLU A 23 -20.11 -10.91 1.45
CA GLU A 23 -20.49 -12.28 1.82
C GLU A 23 -20.75 -13.20 0.60
N ASN A 24 -20.97 -12.63 -0.59
CA ASN A 24 -21.24 -13.37 -1.82
C ASN A 24 -20.00 -13.57 -2.71
N ILE A 25 -18.83 -13.10 -2.29
CA ILE A 25 -17.62 -13.23 -3.09
C ILE A 25 -17.23 -14.70 -3.27
N LYS A 26 -16.84 -15.08 -4.50
CA LYS A 26 -16.31 -16.41 -4.76
C LYS A 26 -14.91 -16.55 -4.15
N LEU A 27 -14.60 -17.71 -3.57
CA LEU A 27 -13.28 -17.98 -2.97
C LEU A 27 -12.10 -17.67 -3.91
N ALA A 28 -12.20 -18.06 -5.18
CA ALA A 28 -11.15 -17.79 -6.17
C ALA A 28 -10.93 -16.29 -6.41
N GLU A 29 -12.01 -15.51 -6.36
CA GLU A 29 -11.96 -14.05 -6.48
C GLU A 29 -11.38 -13.42 -5.22
N ALA A 30 -11.81 -13.86 -4.04
CA ALA A 30 -11.25 -13.42 -2.76
C ALA A 30 -9.74 -13.66 -2.67
N VAL A 31 -9.25 -14.84 -3.09
CA VAL A 31 -7.82 -15.16 -3.14
C VAL A 31 -7.08 -14.26 -4.13
N SER A 32 -7.69 -13.96 -5.29
CA SER A 32 -7.10 -13.05 -6.28
C SER A 32 -6.99 -11.61 -5.75
N LEU A 33 -8.06 -11.11 -5.12
CA LEU A 33 -8.07 -9.80 -4.47
C LEU A 33 -7.07 -9.72 -3.32
N TYR A 34 -6.96 -10.76 -2.51
CA TYR A 34 -5.98 -10.82 -1.42
C TYR A 34 -4.54 -10.68 -1.93
N LYS A 35 -4.18 -11.43 -2.98
CA LYS A 35 -2.85 -11.32 -3.61
C LYS A 35 -2.57 -9.92 -4.17
N LYS A 36 -3.57 -9.30 -4.79
CA LYS A 36 -3.48 -7.91 -5.25
C LYS A 36 -3.27 -6.95 -4.08
N GLY A 37 -4.00 -7.17 -2.98
CA GLY A 37 -3.87 -6.39 -1.75
C GLY A 37 -2.47 -6.49 -1.16
N MET A 38 -1.91 -7.70 -1.06
CA MET A 38 -0.53 -7.88 -0.59
C MET A 38 0.49 -7.12 -1.45
N THR A 39 0.30 -7.09 -2.77
CA THR A 39 1.19 -6.35 -3.67
C THR A 39 1.05 -4.84 -3.50
N ALA A 40 -0.17 -4.33 -3.31
CA ALA A 40 -0.40 -2.91 -3.04
C ALA A 40 0.19 -2.49 -1.69
N ALA A 41 0.03 -3.33 -0.67
CA ALA A 41 0.61 -3.12 0.66
C ALA A 41 2.14 -3.08 0.63
N ASP A 42 2.80 -4.03 -0.04
CA ASP A 42 4.26 -4.05 -0.20
C ASP A 42 4.77 -2.75 -0.85
N LYS A 43 4.09 -2.26 -1.87
CA LYS A 43 4.47 -1.00 -2.54
C LYS A 43 4.23 0.23 -1.68
N ALA A 44 3.10 0.29 -0.97
CA ALA A 44 2.83 1.36 -0.02
C ALA A 44 3.88 1.39 1.11
N SER A 45 4.25 0.23 1.65
CA SER A 45 5.29 0.09 2.67
C SER A 45 6.64 0.61 2.20
N LYS A 46 7.06 0.28 0.96
CA LYS A 46 8.31 0.80 0.38
C LYS A 46 8.32 2.32 0.20
N ILE A 47 7.18 2.91 -0.14
CA ILE A 47 7.05 4.38 -0.23
C ILE A 47 7.18 5.00 1.16
N LEU A 48 6.53 4.42 2.17
CA LEU A 48 6.62 4.88 3.56
C LEU A 48 8.05 4.76 4.11
N GLU A 49 8.71 3.63 3.88
CA GLU A 49 10.11 3.41 4.26
C GLU A 49 11.03 4.43 3.59
N LYS A 50 10.78 4.78 2.33
CA LYS A 50 11.53 5.84 1.65
C LYS A 50 11.33 7.19 2.34
N TYR A 51 10.09 7.56 2.67
CA TYR A 51 9.83 8.83 3.38
C TYR A 51 10.42 8.85 4.79
N GLU A 52 10.40 7.73 5.51
CA GLU A 52 11.02 7.60 6.82
C GLU A 52 12.53 7.86 6.73
N ASN A 53 13.23 7.21 5.79
CA ASN A 53 14.65 7.44 5.56
C ASN A 53 14.95 8.90 5.15
N GLU A 54 14.12 9.50 4.28
CA GLU A 54 14.28 10.90 3.89
C GLU A 54 14.11 11.86 5.08
N LEU A 55 13.19 11.57 6.00
CA LEU A 55 12.98 12.36 7.22
C LEU A 55 14.13 12.19 8.23
N GLU A 56 14.67 10.98 8.38
CA GLU A 56 15.85 10.74 9.24
C GLU A 56 17.07 11.53 8.73
N ILE A 57 17.33 11.53 7.42
CA ILE A 57 18.44 12.30 6.82
C ILE A 57 18.27 13.81 7.10
N VAL A 58 17.07 14.36 6.94
CA VAL A 58 16.81 15.78 7.21
C VAL A 58 17.02 16.12 8.68
N HIS A 59 16.73 15.19 9.60
CA HIS A 59 16.96 15.41 11.03
C HIS A 59 18.45 15.48 11.34
N ASP A 60 19.26 14.54 10.83
CA ASP A 60 20.71 14.53 11.02
C ASP A 60 21.39 15.78 10.45
N GLU A 61 20.97 16.27 9.27
CA GLU A 61 21.51 17.50 8.68
C GLU A 61 21.10 18.79 9.43
N SER A 62 20.07 18.73 10.28
CA SER A 62 19.58 19.88 11.04
C SER A 62 20.24 20.05 12.42
N GLU A 63 21.00 19.06 12.89
CA GLU A 63 21.72 19.08 14.17
C GLU A 63 23.23 19.45 14.05
N GLU A 64 23.73 19.73 12.83
CA GLU A 64 25.08 20.29 12.56
C GLU A 64 25.06 21.82 12.34
#